data_AF-A0A4R0PHX9-F1
#
_entry.id   AF-A0A4R0PHX9-F1
#
_cell.length_a   1.000
_cell.length_b   1.000
_cell.length_c   1.000
_cell.angle_alpha   90.00
_cell.angle_beta   90.00
_cell.angle_gamma   90.00
#
_symmetry.space_group_name_H-M   'P 1'
#
loop_
_entity.id
_entity.type
_entity.pdbx_description
1 polymer ?
#
loop_
_entity_poly.entity_id
_entity_poly.type
_entity_poly.pdbx_seq_one_letter_code
_entity_poly.pdbx_strand_id
1 'polypeptide(L)'
;MDRHETLMPIDDLFERAGRINVSMAELSRDAGVHNSTASRIRAGADPNRRTHLKLQRALLNREALLLEHLTGLQPHAEGEGAR
;
A
#
# COMPACT_ATOMS: atom_id res chain seq x y z
N MET A 1 10.61 19.00 -4.42
CA MET A 1 11.46 17.97 -3.80
C MET A 1 10.95 16.61 -4.26
N ASP A 2 11.57 16.02 -5.28
CA ASP A 2 11.30 14.63 -5.66
C ASP A 2 11.83 13.73 -4.56
N ARG A 3 10.95 13.29 -3.67
CA ARG A 3 11.30 12.18 -2.78
C ARG A 3 11.44 10.97 -3.69
N HIS A 4 12.67 10.51 -3.91
CA HIS A 4 12.92 9.23 -4.55
C HIS A 4 12.31 8.13 -3.66
N GLU A 5 11.02 7.82 -3.87
CA GLU A 5 10.38 6.68 -3.21
C GLU A 5 11.10 5.42 -3.68
N THR A 6 11.78 4.77 -2.72
CA THR A 6 12.46 3.51 -2.96
C THR A 6 11.40 2.43 -3.10
N LEU A 7 11.43 1.74 -4.24
CA LEU A 7 10.57 0.58 -4.46
C LEU A 7 11.03 -0.54 -3.55
N MET A 8 10.10 -1.12 -2.80
CA MET A 8 10.33 -2.41 -2.19
C MET A 8 10.44 -3.50 -3.28
N PRO A 9 11.10 -4.64 -3.01
CA PRO A 9 11.02 -5.79 -3.90
C PRO A 9 9.56 -6.23 -4.10
N ILE A 10 9.21 -6.64 -5.32
CA ILE A 10 7.82 -6.98 -5.64
C ILE A 10 7.33 -8.22 -4.88
N ASP A 11 8.21 -9.18 -4.63
CA ASP A 11 7.89 -10.38 -3.85
C ASP A 11 7.60 -10.01 -2.39
N ASP A 12 8.44 -9.18 -1.77
CA ASP A 12 8.25 -8.66 -0.42
C ASP A 12 6.91 -7.93 -0.25
N LEU A 13 6.49 -7.16 -1.28
CA LEU A 13 5.19 -6.48 -1.28
C LEU A 13 4.03 -7.47 -1.14
N PHE A 14 4.02 -8.53 -1.93
CA PHE A 14 2.94 -9.52 -1.88
C PHE A 14 3.04 -10.45 -0.67
N GLU A 15 4.24 -10.75 -0.20
CA GLU A 15 4.43 -11.50 1.05
C GLU A 15 3.87 -10.72 2.24
N ARG A 16 4.20 -9.42 2.34
CA ARG A 16 3.66 -8.55 3.40
C ARG A 16 2.15 -8.40 3.32
N ALA A 17 1.59 -8.23 2.13
CA ALA A 17 0.14 -8.22 1.95
C ALA A 17 -0.52 -9.50 2.50
N GLY A 18 0.09 -10.67 2.21
CA GLY A 18 -0.37 -11.95 2.76
C GLY A 18 -0.30 -12.02 4.30
N ARG A 19 0.75 -11.47 4.91
CA ARG A 19 0.90 -11.44 6.39
C ARG A 19 -0.20 -10.64 7.09
N ILE A 20 -0.78 -9.63 6.43
CA ILE A 20 -1.90 -8.84 6.96
C ILE A 20 -3.27 -9.29 6.41
N ASN A 21 -3.34 -10.49 5.83
CA ASN A 21 -4.55 -11.06 5.22
C ASN A 21 -5.19 -10.19 4.12
N VAL A 22 -4.39 -9.43 3.38
CA VAL A 22 -4.85 -8.66 2.21
C VAL A 22 -4.57 -9.47 0.95
N SER A 23 -5.62 -9.82 0.20
CA SER A 23 -5.47 -10.52 -1.07
C SER A 23 -4.92 -9.61 -2.18
N MET A 24 -4.35 -10.21 -3.22
CA MET A 24 -3.90 -9.47 -4.41
C MET A 24 -5.05 -8.67 -5.06
N ALA A 25 -6.27 -9.21 -5.04
CA ALA A 25 -7.44 -8.54 -5.61
C ALA A 25 -7.83 -7.29 -4.80
N GLU A 26 -7.80 -7.37 -3.46
CA GLU A 26 -8.05 -6.23 -2.58
C GLU A 26 -6.95 -5.17 -2.73
N LEU A 27 -5.69 -5.58 -2.71
CA LEU A 27 -4.57 -4.67 -2.88
C LEU A 27 -4.61 -3.95 -4.24
N SER A 28 -4.96 -4.68 -5.30
CA SER A 28 -5.12 -4.12 -6.65
C SER A 28 -6.26 -3.10 -6.69
N ARG A 29 -7.39 -3.40 -6.03
CA ARG A 29 -8.54 -2.50 -5.91
C ARG A 29 -8.14 -1.20 -5.21
N ASP A 30 -7.48 -1.29 -4.06
CA ASP A 30 -7.03 -0.15 -3.27
C ASP A 30 -6.01 0.71 -4.03
N ALA A 31 -5.15 0.07 -4.83
CA ALA A 31 -4.18 0.75 -5.69
C ALA A 31 -4.80 1.38 -6.96
N GLY A 32 -6.07 1.10 -7.27
CA GLY A 32 -6.71 1.51 -8.54
C GLY A 32 -6.03 0.87 -9.75
N VAL A 33 -5.68 -0.41 -9.64
CA VAL A 33 -4.96 -1.20 -10.66
C VAL A 33 -5.79 -2.43 -11.00
N HIS A 34 -5.86 -2.80 -12.28
CA HIS A 34 -6.48 -4.08 -12.67
C HIS A 34 -5.70 -5.25 -12.09
N ASN A 35 -6.42 -6.24 -11.55
CA ASN A 35 -5.82 -7.45 -10.94
C ASN A 35 -4.88 -8.19 -11.92
N SER A 36 -5.22 -8.22 -13.22
CA SER A 36 -4.37 -8.80 -14.26
C SER A 36 -3.06 -8.03 -14.46
N THR A 37 -3.06 -6.72 -14.26
CA THR A 37 -1.84 -5.89 -14.31
C THR A 37 -0.98 -6.14 -13.08
N ALA A 38 -1.56 -6.21 -11.88
CA ALA A 38 -0.82 -6.55 -10.67
C ALA A 38 -0.18 -7.95 -10.77
N SER A 39 -0.90 -8.93 -11.32
CA SER A 39 -0.38 -10.28 -11.58
C SER A 39 0.80 -10.28 -12.55
N ARG A 40 0.75 -9.51 -13.65
CA ARG A 40 1.87 -9.39 -14.60
C ARG A 40 3.10 -8.74 -13.97
N ILE A 41 2.92 -7.73 -13.13
CA ILE A 41 4.02 -7.09 -12.40
C ILE A 41 4.67 -8.07 -11.42
N ARG A 42 3.86 -8.81 -10.66
CA ARG A 42 4.36 -9.86 -9.76
C ARG A 42 5.18 -10.91 -10.50
N ALA A 43 4.71 -11.33 -11.67
CA ALA A 43 5.41 -12.30 -12.51
C ALA A 43 6.68 -11.72 -13.18
N GLY A 44 7.03 -10.45 -12.96
CA GLY A 44 8.14 -9.77 -13.61
C GLY A 44 7.91 -9.49 -15.11
N ALA A 45 6.71 -9.74 -15.62
CA ALA A 45 6.38 -9.61 -17.04
C ALA A 45 6.16 -8.16 -17.48
N ASP A 46 5.86 -7.25 -16.55
CA ASP A 46 5.71 -5.82 -16.81
C ASP A 46 6.39 -5.00 -15.69
N PRO A 47 7.59 -4.42 -15.93
CA PRO A 47 8.30 -3.63 -14.94
C PRO A 47 7.76 -2.19 -14.84
N ASN A 48 6.44 -2.02 -14.72
CA ASN A 48 5.83 -0.71 -14.59
C ASN A 48 6.05 -0.12 -13.19
N ARG A 49 7.11 0.67 -13.04
CA ARG A 49 7.45 1.37 -11.79
C ARG A 49 6.29 2.15 -11.18
N ARG A 50 5.46 2.81 -12.00
CA ARG A 50 4.33 3.61 -11.50
C ARG A 50 3.27 2.72 -10.87
N THR A 51 2.96 1.59 -11.51
CA THR A 51 1.99 0.63 -10.97
C THR A 51 2.51 -0.08 -9.73
N HIS A 52 3.82 -0.40 -9.70
CA HIS A 52 4.46 -0.91 -8.49
C HIS A 52 4.34 0.08 -7.32
N LEU A 53 4.66 1.36 -7.54
CA LEU A 53 4.48 2.39 -6.51
C LEU A 53 3.04 2.48 -5.99
N LYS A 54 2.04 2.36 -6.88
CA LYS A 54 0.64 2.35 -6.46
C LYS A 54 0.31 1.18 -5.54
N LEU A 55 0.75 -0.03 -5.89
CA LEU A 55 0.56 -1.23 -5.07
C LEU A 55 1.27 -1.10 -3.71
N GLN A 56 2.50 -0.57 -3.70
CA GLN A 56 3.27 -0.35 -2.48
C GLN A 56 2.57 0.66 -1.55
N ARG A 57 2.09 1.78 -2.10
CA ARG A 57 1.34 2.78 -1.32
C ARG A 57 0.06 2.21 -0.74
N ALA A 58 -0.67 1.40 -1.51
CA ALA A 58 -1.88 0.73 -1.02
C ALA A 58 -1.59 -0.20 0.16
N LEU A 59 -0.49 -0.97 0.09
CA LEU A 59 -0.05 -1.82 1.20
C LEU A 59 0.28 -1.00 2.45
N LEU A 60 1.09 0.05 2.31
CA LEU A 60 1.49 0.92 3.43
C LEU A 60 0.28 1.58 4.10
N ASN A 61 -0.72 2.00 3.32
CA ASN A 61 -1.96 2.55 3.86
C ASN A 61 -2.75 1.51 4.67
N ARG A 62 -2.82 0.25 4.20
CA ARG A 62 -3.48 -0.84 4.94
C ARG A 62 -2.77 -1.15 6.24
N GLU A 63 -1.44 -1.19 6.23
CA GLU A 63 -0.64 -1.41 7.43
C GLU A 63 -0.82 -0.26 8.43
N ALA A 64 -0.86 1.00 7.96
CA ALA A 64 -1.13 2.16 8.80
C ALA A 64 -2.51 2.08 9.46
N LEU A 65 -3.57 1.74 8.70
CA LEU A 65 -4.91 1.55 9.24
C LEU A 65 -4.99 0.42 10.27
N LEU A 66 -4.26 -0.69 10.03
CA LEU A 66 -4.18 -1.79 10.99
C LEU A 66 -3.47 -1.35 12.27
N LEU A 67 -2.38 -0.58 12.15
CA LEU A 67 -1.65 -0.03 13.30
C LEU A 67 -2.53 0.93 14.10
N GLU A 68 -3.25 1.85 13.45
CA GLU A 68 -4.22 2.75 14.10
C GLU A 68 -5.28 1.96 14.88
N HIS A 69 -5.82 0.89 14.26
CA HIS A 69 -6.80 0.03 14.92
C HIS A 69 -6.23 -0.72 16.14
N LEU A 70 -5.02 -1.26 16.03
CA LEU A 70 -4.39 -2.04 17.10
C LEU A 70 -3.92 -1.18 18.27
N THR A 71 -3.48 0.05 18.00
CA THR A 71 -2.92 0.95 19.02
C THR A 71 -3.95 1.86 19.66
N GLY A 72 -5.16 1.96 19.10
CA GLY A 72 -6.15 2.95 19.52
C GLY A 72 -5.67 4.40 19.33
N LEU A 73 -4.54 4.61 18.64
CA LEU A 73 -4.03 5.93 18.28
C LEU A 73 -4.92 6.47 17.16
N GLN A 74 -6.00 7.15 17.54
CA GLN A 74 -6.61 8.10 16.64
C GLN A 74 -5.60 9.23 16.40
N PRO A 75 -5.36 9.67 15.14
CA PRO A 75 -4.61 10.89 14.93
C PRO A 75 -5.34 11.99 15.69
N HIS A 76 -4.72 12.53 16.74
CA HIS A 76 -5.22 13.71 17.39
C HIS A 76 -5.23 14.79 16.30
N ALA A 77 -6.41 15.08 15.77
CA ALA A 77 -6.67 16.29 15.04
C ALA A 77 -6.48 17.42 16.07
N GLU A 78 -5.24 17.87 16.23
CA GLU A 78 -4.94 19.16 16.84
C GLU A 78 -5.47 20.23 15.88
N GLY A 79 -6.78 20.44 15.95
CA GLY A 79 -7.48 21.59 15.42
C GLY A 79 -7.89 22.45 16.59
N GLU A 80 -6.94 23.26 17.06
CA GLU A 80 -7.20 24.40 17.92
C GLU A 80 -8.39 25.20 17.38
N GLY A 81 -9.38 25.37 18.23
CA GLY A 81 -10.57 26.17 17.97
C GLY A 81 -11.28 26.56 19.25
N ALA A 82 -10.50 26.82 20.31
CA ALA A 82 -10.97 27.65 21.41
C ALA A 82 -11.15 29.07 20.85
N ARG A 83 -12.40 29.42 20.49
CA ARG A 83 -12.97 30.77 20.57
C ARG A 83 -14.46 30.73 20.30
#